data_AF-A0A399EGQ7-F1
#
_entry.id   AF-A0A399EGQ7-F1
#
_cell.length_a   1.000
_cell.length_b   1.000
_cell.length_c   1.000
_cell.angle_alpha   90.00
_cell.angle_beta   90.00
_cell.angle_gamma   90.00
#
_symmetry.space_group_name_H-M   'P 1'
#
loop_
_entity.id
_entity.type
_entity.pdbx_description
1 polymer ?
#
loop_
_entity_poly.entity_id
_entity_poly.type
_entity_poly.pdbx_seq_one_letter_code
_entity_poly.pdbx_strand_id
1 'polypeptide(L)'
;MREYAERQRASRVEGHEVVGKTQNAERFAGIEVHIESLVLYGFSPLERYRIAEAVRLELARLLREGGLPLEQAGEAARLDAGAFTVAAGAGAEQVGAQVARAVYRGLNPTAEGGKES
;
A
#
# COMPACT_ATOMS: atom_id res chain seq x y z
N MET A 1 -53.38 53.91 8.00
CA MET A 1 -52.87 53.09 9.12
C MET A 1 -53.43 51.67 9.05
N ARG A 2 -52.83 50.79 8.23
CA ARG A 2 -52.70 49.34 8.49
C ARG A 2 -51.52 48.86 7.65
N GLU A 3 -50.43 48.67 8.35
CA GLU A 3 -49.10 48.29 7.88
C GLU A 3 -49.16 46.81 7.46
N TYR A 4 -48.99 46.58 6.16
CA TYR A 4 -48.86 45.24 5.59
C TYR A 4 -47.49 44.69 5.98
N ALA A 5 -47.51 43.54 6.65
CA ALA A 5 -46.35 42.75 7.00
C ALA A 5 -45.67 42.22 5.73
N GLU A 6 -44.78 43.02 5.14
CA GLU A 6 -43.91 42.61 4.03
C GLU A 6 -42.46 42.56 4.50
N ARG A 7 -42.23 41.66 5.47
CA ARG A 7 -40.88 41.23 5.85
C ARG A 7 -40.38 40.19 4.85
N GLN A 8 -39.91 40.59 3.67
CA GLN A 8 -38.94 39.81 2.90
C GLN A 8 -38.09 40.73 2.02
N ARG A 9 -36.77 40.81 2.34
CA ARG A 9 -35.61 41.09 1.45
C ARG A 9 -34.40 41.72 2.16
N ALA A 10 -34.23 41.51 3.46
CA ALA A 10 -32.96 41.77 4.11
C ALA A 10 -32.10 40.49 4.10
N SER A 11 -31.17 40.44 3.14
CA SER A 11 -29.79 40.00 3.33
C SER A 11 -29.55 39.01 4.49
N ARG A 12 -29.57 37.72 4.19
CA ARG A 12 -28.69 36.77 4.85
C ARG A 12 -28.07 35.90 3.77
N VAL A 13 -26.79 36.16 3.50
CA VAL A 13 -25.92 35.22 2.81
C VAL A 13 -25.88 34.01 3.74
N GLU A 14 -26.75 33.04 3.50
CA GLU A 14 -26.57 31.70 4.05
C GLU A 14 -25.28 31.18 3.43
N GLY A 15 -24.25 31.13 4.26
CA GLY A 15 -23.01 30.48 3.95
C GLY A 15 -23.35 29.10 3.42
N HIS A 16 -23.04 28.90 2.16
CA HIS A 16 -22.82 27.61 1.55
C HIS A 16 -21.78 26.91 2.43
N GLU A 17 -22.24 26.22 3.48
CA GLU A 17 -21.40 25.27 4.19
C GLU A 17 -21.33 24.07 3.27
N VAL A 18 -20.38 24.15 2.34
CA VAL A 18 -19.83 23.03 1.60
C VAL A 18 -19.29 22.05 2.65
N VAL A 19 -20.19 21.24 3.22
CA VAL A 19 -19.88 20.02 3.97
C VAL A 19 -19.39 19.01 2.93
N GLY A 20 -18.19 19.28 2.44
CA GLY A 20 -17.46 18.51 1.44
C GLY A 20 -15.94 18.62 1.67
N LYS A 21 -15.52 18.99 2.89
CA LYS A 21 -14.11 19.14 3.27
C LYS A 21 -13.79 18.41 4.56
N THR A 22 -14.05 17.10 4.63
CA THR A 22 -13.24 16.23 5.53
C THR A 22 -13.39 14.73 5.33
N GLN A 23 -14.28 14.21 4.46
CA GLN A 23 -14.33 12.75 4.26
C GLN A 23 -13.19 12.18 3.39
N ASN A 24 -12.34 13.01 2.80
CA ASN A 24 -11.25 12.56 1.92
C ASN A 24 -9.84 12.71 2.52
N ALA A 25 -9.72 13.26 3.74
CA ALA A 25 -8.42 13.38 4.41
C ALA A 25 -8.06 12.12 5.24
N GLU A 26 -9.01 11.22 5.49
CA GLU A 26 -8.79 10.01 6.30
C GLU A 26 -8.49 8.73 5.49
N ARG A 27 -8.49 8.74 4.16
CA ARG A 27 -8.47 7.49 3.37
C ARG A 27 -7.22 7.16 2.55
N PHE A 28 -6.16 7.96 2.61
CA PHE A 28 -4.90 7.59 1.97
C PHE A 28 -3.70 7.96 2.84
N ALA A 29 -3.48 7.18 3.90
CA ALA A 29 -2.13 7.01 4.40
C ALA A 29 -1.32 6.33 3.29
N GLY A 30 -0.56 7.11 2.53
CA GLY A 30 0.32 6.60 1.49
C GLY A 30 1.44 5.79 2.16
N ILE A 31 1.58 4.53 1.76
CA ILE A 31 2.72 3.70 2.19
C ILE A 31 3.84 3.92 1.19
N GLU A 32 4.93 4.53 1.65
CA GLU A 32 6.17 4.62 0.90
C GLU A 32 7.07 3.44 1.29
N VAL A 33 7.48 2.67 0.28
CA VAL A 33 8.37 1.53 0.46
C VAL A 33 9.76 1.91 -0.05
N HIS A 34 10.72 2.00 0.87
CA HIS A 34 12.12 2.20 0.55
C HIS A 34 12.88 0.87 0.64
N ILE A 35 13.59 0.50 -0.43
CA ILE A 35 14.46 -0.68 -0.49
C ILE A 35 15.87 -0.16 -0.72
N GLU A 36 16.73 -0.22 0.29
CA GLU A 36 18.11 0.26 0.18
C GLU A 36 18.89 -0.49 -0.91
N SER A 37 18.75 -1.83 -0.94
CA SER A 37 19.42 -2.66 -1.93
C SER A 37 18.60 -3.89 -2.27
N LEU A 38 18.54 -4.20 -3.57
CA LEU A 38 17.97 -5.44 -4.10
C LEU A 38 19.01 -6.12 -4.99
N VAL A 39 19.57 -7.23 -4.49
CA VAL A 39 20.58 -8.00 -5.23
C VAL A 39 19.91 -9.12 -6.01
N LEU A 40 19.89 -8.98 -7.34
CA LEU A 40 19.30 -9.96 -8.25
C LEU A 40 20.39 -10.60 -9.10
N TYR A 41 20.62 -11.90 -8.94
CA TYR A 41 21.56 -12.66 -9.78
C TYR A 41 20.84 -13.29 -10.97
N GLY A 42 21.54 -13.45 -12.10
CA GLY A 42 21.02 -14.15 -13.27
C GLY A 42 20.10 -13.35 -14.21
N PHE A 43 19.80 -12.07 -13.90
CA PHE A 43 18.97 -11.20 -14.74
C PHE A 43 19.80 -10.17 -15.51
N SER A 44 19.34 -9.75 -16.69
CA SER A 44 19.96 -8.60 -17.38
C SER A 44 19.74 -7.29 -16.60
N PRO A 45 20.58 -6.25 -16.79
CA PRO A 45 20.40 -4.98 -16.09
C PRO A 45 19.00 -4.38 -16.25
N LEU A 46 18.43 -4.44 -17.46
CA LEU A 46 17.09 -3.92 -17.75
C LEU A 46 16.01 -4.70 -16.98
N GLU A 47 16.12 -6.03 -16.93
CA GLU A 47 15.20 -6.86 -16.16
C GLU A 47 15.31 -6.59 -14.66
N ARG A 48 16.52 -6.36 -14.13
CA ARG A 48 16.70 -6.03 -12.71
C ARG A 48 15.94 -4.78 -12.29
N TYR A 49 15.96 -3.73 -13.11
CA TYR A 49 15.19 -2.51 -12.84
C TYR A 49 13.68 -2.76 -12.87
N ARG A 50 13.19 -3.53 -13.86
CA ARG A 50 11.76 -3.86 -13.95
C ARG A 50 11.29 -4.75 -12.80
N ILE A 51 12.11 -5.71 -12.38
CA ILE A 51 11.84 -6.55 -11.22
C ILE A 51 11.81 -5.69 -9.96
N ALA A 52 12.78 -4.79 -9.76
CA ALA A 52 12.82 -3.91 -8.60
C ALA A 52 11.58 -3.01 -8.50
N GLU A 53 11.15 -2.42 -9.63
CA GLU A 53 9.89 -1.66 -9.71
C GLU A 53 8.69 -2.50 -9.28
N ALA A 54 8.57 -3.70 -9.86
CA ALA A 54 7.46 -4.61 -9.58
C ALA A 54 7.45 -5.07 -8.12
N VAL A 55 8.63 -5.32 -7.52
CA VAL A 55 8.75 -5.62 -6.08
C VAL A 55 8.19 -4.48 -5.26
N ARG A 56 8.62 -3.23 -5.53
CA ARG A 56 8.17 -2.07 -4.76
C ARG A 56 6.67 -1.84 -4.87
N LEU A 57 6.12 -1.91 -6.08
CA LEU A 57 4.69 -1.72 -6.32
C LEU A 57 3.84 -2.80 -5.65
N GLU A 58 4.21 -4.07 -5.78
CA GLU A 58 3.48 -5.17 -5.14
C GLU A 58 3.61 -5.12 -3.62
N LEU A 59 4.78 -4.81 -3.08
CA LEU A 59 4.97 -4.72 -1.63
C LEU A 59 4.15 -3.56 -1.04
N ALA A 60 4.15 -2.39 -1.69
CA ALA A 60 3.31 -1.26 -1.28
C ALA A 60 1.82 -1.63 -1.33
N ARG A 61 1.39 -2.38 -2.36
CA ARG A 61 0.02 -2.88 -2.47
C ARG A 61 -0.33 -3.82 -1.33
N LEU A 62 0.53 -4.81 -1.04
CA LEU A 62 0.31 -5.80 0.03
C LEU A 62 0.26 -5.14 1.40
N LEU A 63 1.17 -4.21 1.68
CA LEU A 63 1.18 -3.46 2.94
C LEU A 63 -0.07 -2.59 3.10
N ARG A 64 -0.58 -2.02 2.01
CA ARG A 64 -1.79 -1.19 2.04
C ARG A 64 -3.04 -2.04 2.28
N GLU A 65 -3.10 -3.23 1.69
CA GLU A 65 -4.27 -4.10 1.76
C GLU A 65 -4.29 -4.98 3.01
N GLY A 66 -3.14 -5.52 3.40
CA GLY A 66 -3.02 -6.47 4.52
C GLY A 66 -2.40 -5.88 5.80
N GLY A 67 -1.95 -4.62 5.75
CA GLY A 67 -1.37 -3.92 6.90
C GLY A 67 0.10 -4.30 7.17
N LEU A 68 0.69 -3.59 8.14
CA LEU A 68 2.01 -3.90 8.69
C LEU A 68 1.84 -4.78 9.94
N PRO A 69 2.46 -5.97 10.02
CA PRO A 69 2.56 -6.70 11.28
C PRO A 69 3.50 -5.95 12.23
N LEU A 70 2.92 -5.05 13.02
CA LEU A 70 3.66 -4.15 13.92
C LEU A 70 4.40 -4.89 15.04
N GLU A 71 3.98 -6.12 15.36
CA GLU A 71 4.63 -6.93 16.41
C GLU A 71 6.03 -7.44 16.00
N GLN A 72 6.32 -7.51 14.70
CA GLN A 72 7.65 -7.78 14.15
C GLN A 72 8.31 -6.56 13.50
N ALA A 73 7.64 -5.39 13.48
CA ALA A 73 8.17 -4.15 12.92
C ALA A 73 9.26 -3.48 13.79
N GLY A 74 9.97 -4.28 14.59
CA GLY A 74 11.26 -3.90 15.18
C GLY A 74 12.41 -4.15 14.21
N GLU A 75 13.65 -3.95 14.68
CA GLU A 75 14.86 -4.33 13.95
C GLU A 75 14.93 -5.86 13.80
N ALA A 76 14.32 -6.40 12.74
CA ALA A 76 14.57 -7.77 12.33
C ALA A 76 15.98 -7.84 11.75
N ALA A 77 16.94 -8.34 12.53
CA ALA A 77 18.35 -8.44 12.11
C ALA A 77 18.52 -9.25 10.80
N ARG A 78 17.60 -10.17 10.51
CA ARG A 78 17.51 -10.91 9.25
C ARG A 78 16.11 -11.49 9.07
N LEU A 79 15.55 -11.35 7.88
CA LEU A 79 14.36 -12.08 7.45
C LEU A 79 14.75 -13.11 6.38
N ASP A 80 14.39 -14.38 6.60
CA ASP A 80 14.40 -15.40 5.55
C ASP A 80 12.99 -15.55 4.98
N ALA A 81 12.79 -15.09 3.74
CA ALA A 81 11.52 -15.16 3.02
C ALA A 81 11.30 -16.49 2.27
N GLY A 82 12.25 -17.43 2.39
CA GLY A 82 12.21 -18.73 1.76
C GLY A 82 12.45 -18.70 0.25
N ALA A 83 12.03 -19.78 -0.42
CA ALA A 83 12.15 -19.94 -1.86
C ALA A 83 10.81 -19.74 -2.58
N PHE A 84 10.88 -19.35 -3.85
CA PHE A 84 9.72 -19.25 -4.74
C PHE A 84 10.09 -19.79 -6.12
N THR A 85 9.09 -20.31 -6.84
CA THR A 85 9.29 -20.87 -8.17
C THR A 85 8.67 -19.96 -9.22
N VAL A 86 9.51 -19.51 -10.15
CA VAL A 86 9.09 -18.70 -11.29
C VAL A 86 8.91 -19.62 -12.50
N ALA A 87 7.82 -19.42 -13.25
CA ALA A 87 7.63 -20.12 -14.52
C ALA A 87 8.71 -19.73 -15.54
N ALA A 88 9.13 -20.69 -16.38
CA ALA A 88 10.05 -20.39 -17.48
C ALA A 88 9.43 -19.34 -18.42
N GLY A 89 10.19 -18.29 -18.72
CA GLY A 89 9.71 -17.16 -19.54
C GLY A 89 8.79 -16.18 -18.82
N ALA A 90 8.65 -16.26 -17.49
CA ALA A 90 7.91 -15.26 -16.74
C ALA A 90 8.51 -13.87 -16.92
N GLY A 91 7.63 -12.86 -17.03
CA GLY A 91 8.03 -11.47 -17.12
C GLY A 91 8.62 -10.94 -15.81
N ALA A 92 9.39 -9.86 -15.90
CA ALA A 92 9.98 -9.16 -14.76
C ALA A 92 8.94 -8.78 -13.70
N GLU A 93 7.73 -8.44 -14.13
CA GLU A 93 6.61 -8.06 -13.28
C GLU A 93 6.11 -9.25 -12.44
N GLN A 94 6.04 -10.44 -13.04
CA GLN A 94 5.64 -11.66 -12.34
C GLN A 94 6.70 -12.09 -11.33
N VAL A 95 7.98 -12.01 -11.70
CA VAL A 95 9.11 -12.27 -10.81
C VAL A 95 9.06 -11.32 -9.61
N GLY A 96 8.95 -10.01 -9.86
CA GLY A 96 8.92 -9.01 -8.79
C GLY A 96 7.72 -9.18 -7.85
N ALA A 97 6.54 -9.51 -8.39
CA ALA A 97 5.37 -9.78 -7.56
C ALA A 97 5.54 -11.01 -6.66
N GLN A 98 6.18 -12.08 -7.17
CA GLN A 98 6.45 -13.27 -6.34
C GLN A 98 7.45 -12.98 -5.22
N VAL A 99 8.51 -12.22 -5.51
CA VAL A 99 9.49 -11.76 -4.51
C VAL A 99 8.80 -10.94 -3.42
N ALA A 100 7.99 -9.94 -3.80
CA ALA A 100 7.28 -9.09 -2.84
C ALA A 100 6.35 -9.88 -1.93
N ARG A 101 5.64 -10.88 -2.48
CA ARG A 101 4.77 -11.77 -1.70
C ARG A 101 5.56 -12.64 -0.73
N ALA A 102 6.73 -13.14 -1.14
CA ALA A 102 7.60 -13.92 -0.26
C ALA A 102 8.07 -13.06 0.93
N VAL A 103 8.54 -11.84 0.66
CA VAL A 103 8.94 -10.88 1.70
C VAL A 103 7.77 -10.56 2.62
N TYR A 104 6.61 -10.22 2.07
CA TYR A 104 5.43 -9.89 2.87
C TYR A 104 4.95 -11.04 3.76
N ARG A 105 5.00 -12.29 3.27
CA ARG A 105 4.73 -13.48 4.10
C ARG A 105 5.76 -13.66 5.20
N GLY A 106 7.04 -13.46 4.88
CA GLY A 106 8.11 -13.51 5.87
C GLY A 106 7.92 -12.50 7.01
N LEU A 107 7.37 -11.32 6.69
CA LEU A 107 7.01 -10.31 7.70
C LEU A 107 5.78 -10.71 8.54
N ASN A 108 4.90 -11.59 8.05
CA ASN A 108 3.66 -12.04 8.69
C ASN A 108 3.74 -13.54 9.09
N PRO A 109 4.40 -13.90 10.20
CA PRO A 109 4.54 -15.30 10.62
C PRO A 109 3.20 -15.99 10.95
N THR A 110 2.12 -15.24 11.16
CA THR A 110 0.80 -15.79 11.53
C THR A 110 -0.02 -16.36 10.38
N ALA A 111 0.45 -16.30 9.13
CA ALA A 111 -0.33 -16.78 7.97
C ALA A 111 -0.02 -18.23 7.52
N GLU A 112 1.04 -18.88 8.00
CA GLU A 112 1.41 -20.25 7.56
C GLU A 112 2.00 -21.07 8.72
N GLY A 113 1.24 -21.21 9.81
CA GLY A 113 1.48 -22.21 10.85
C GLY A 113 0.63 -23.46 10.60
N GLY A 114 1.07 -24.34 9.69
CA GLY A 114 0.38 -25.61 9.47
C GLY A 114 1.05 -26.50 8.46
N LYS A 115 2.05 -27.28 8.89
CA LYS A 115 2.14 -28.76 8.82
C LYS A 115 3.32 -29.22 9.69
N GLU A 116 3.07 -29.38 10.99
CA GLU A 116 3.88 -30.28 11.81
C GLU A 116 3.55 -31.74 11.44
N SER A 117 4.57 -32.58 11.55
CA SER A 117 4.67 -33.96 11.05
C SER A 117 3.75 -34.96 11.72
#